data_AF-A0A916QIP5-F1
#
_entry.id   AF-A0A916QIP5-F1
#
_cell.length_a   1.000
_cell.length_b   1.000
_cell.length_c   1.000
_cell.angle_alpha   90.00
_cell.angle_beta   90.00
_cell.angle_gamma   90.00
#
_symmetry.space_group_name_H-M   'P 1'
#
loop_
_entity.id
_entity.type
_entity.pdbx_description
1 polymer ?
#
loop_
_entity_poly.entity_id
_entity_poly.type
_entity_poly.pdbx_seq_one_letter_code
_entity_poly.pdbx_strand_id
1 'polypeptide(L)'
;MKWLKKSVLLIAVFAVGVVSGSMIWTSSANNTGLVDPNRPGSVNDPLITKSYVDQAVAGQVKTELEKQLQGQLEQLDKMLADKQKEMDDKIVQFQKQLDALISKAGGMTVVELQPNQTMYADPGATFIVRNGTTIAVSTDANGIPDVTGGKDLMDGTPIELNHMLIFPREGRGIKSTHSSTVFVMVTGGYTVMNPDGTIAASSSMDNSDQNETAE
;
A
#
# COMPACT_ATOMS: atom_id res chain seq x y z
N MET A 1 17.12 -27.25 76.04
CA MET A 1 16.56 -26.26 77.00
C MET A 1 16.79 -24.77 76.66
N LYS A 2 17.40 -24.40 75.52
CA LYS A 2 17.49 -22.99 75.06
C LYS A 2 16.41 -22.57 74.05
N TRP A 3 15.66 -23.54 73.51
CA TRP A 3 14.56 -23.34 72.54
C TRP A 3 13.16 -23.50 73.16
N LEU A 4 13.05 -23.45 74.49
CA LEU A 4 11.75 -23.39 75.18
C LEU A 4 11.52 -22.01 75.80
N LYS A 5 12.59 -21.30 76.19
CA LYS A 5 12.53 -19.94 76.76
C LYS A 5 12.16 -18.87 75.73
N LYS A 6 12.49 -19.08 74.44
CA LYS A 6 12.17 -18.13 73.36
C LYS A 6 10.69 -18.19 72.93
N SER A 7 10.06 -19.35 73.01
CA SER A 7 8.64 -19.52 72.65
C SER A 7 7.70 -19.01 73.75
N VAL A 8 8.06 -19.13 75.03
CA VAL A 8 7.30 -18.52 76.13
C VAL A 8 7.38 -16.99 76.09
N LEU A 9 8.51 -16.42 75.66
CA LEU A 9 8.66 -14.97 75.48
C LEU A 9 7.79 -14.42 74.34
N LEU A 10 7.63 -15.18 73.25
CA LEU A 10 6.79 -14.79 72.09
C LEU A 10 5.28 -14.86 72.40
N ILE A 11 4.85 -15.86 73.18
CA ILE A 11 3.44 -15.98 73.60
C ILE A 11 3.07 -14.90 74.62
N ALA A 12 4.00 -14.49 75.50
CA ALA A 12 3.78 -13.36 76.41
C ALA A 12 3.67 -12.02 75.67
N VAL A 13 4.44 -11.80 74.60
CA VAL A 13 4.37 -10.57 73.80
C VAL A 13 3.08 -10.51 72.95
N PHE A 14 2.60 -11.64 72.43
CA PHE A 14 1.32 -11.67 71.71
C PHE A 14 0.11 -11.53 72.64
N ALA A 15 0.15 -12.08 73.86
CA ALA A 15 -0.92 -11.89 74.83
C ALA A 15 -1.02 -10.43 75.33
N VAL A 16 0.11 -9.72 75.47
CA VAL A 16 0.10 -8.28 75.79
C VAL A 16 -0.34 -7.43 74.58
N GLY A 17 0.01 -7.82 73.36
CA GLY A 17 -0.39 -7.14 72.12
C GLY A 17 -1.88 -7.25 71.78
N VAL A 18 -2.53 -8.37 72.13
CA VAL A 18 -3.98 -8.57 71.85
C VAL A 18 -4.86 -7.97 72.96
N VAL A 19 -4.38 -7.91 74.21
CA VAL A 19 -5.08 -7.23 75.31
C VAL A 19 -4.99 -5.71 75.19
N SER A 20 -3.94 -5.17 74.55
CA SER A 20 -3.86 -3.74 74.21
C SER A 20 -4.69 -3.36 72.97
N GLY A 21 -5.07 -4.33 72.12
CA GLY A 21 -5.97 -4.12 70.98
C GLY A 21 -7.47 -4.26 71.29
N SER A 22 -7.86 -4.67 72.51
CA SER A 22 -9.25 -4.92 72.90
C SER A 22 -9.76 -4.10 74.09
N MET A 23 -8.97 -3.14 74.59
CA MET A 23 -9.47 -2.15 75.54
C MET A 23 -10.03 -0.94 74.80
N ILE A 24 -11.28 -1.11 74.35
CA ILE A 24 -12.19 0.00 74.07
C ILE A 24 -12.31 0.80 75.37
N TRP A 25 -11.53 1.87 75.50
CA TRP A 25 -11.89 2.96 76.37
C TRP A 25 -12.98 3.76 75.65
N THR A 26 -14.24 3.44 75.95
CA THR A 26 -15.35 4.39 75.82
C THR A 26 -15.08 5.53 76.80
N SER A 27 -14.23 6.46 76.39
CA SER A 27 -14.13 7.75 77.06
C SER A 27 -15.10 8.66 76.35
N SER A 28 -16.23 8.96 76.99
CA SER A 28 -17.07 10.09 76.61
C SER A 28 -16.17 11.31 76.46
N ALA A 29 -15.84 11.66 75.22
CA ALA A 29 -15.19 12.91 74.91
C ALA A 29 -16.21 14.00 75.19
N ASN A 30 -16.13 14.55 76.40
CA ASN A 30 -16.70 15.86 76.69
C ASN A 30 -16.25 16.81 75.58
N ASN A 31 -17.26 17.49 75.05
CA ASN A 31 -17.25 18.31 73.87
C ASN A 31 -16.39 19.58 74.08
N THR A 32 -15.07 19.43 74.06
CA THR A 32 -14.10 20.54 74.15
C THR A 32 -13.13 20.49 72.96
N GLY A 33 -13.57 21.06 71.83
CA GLY A 33 -12.79 22.10 71.15
C GLY A 33 -11.47 21.78 70.44
N LEU A 34 -11.08 20.52 70.21
CA LEU A 34 -9.97 20.22 69.29
C LEU A 34 -10.49 20.04 67.86
N VAL A 35 -10.73 21.17 67.19
CA VAL A 35 -10.88 21.28 65.74
C VAL A 35 -9.59 20.72 65.11
N ASP A 36 -9.64 19.57 64.41
CA ASP A 36 -8.55 19.20 63.51
C ASP A 36 -8.37 20.38 62.54
N PRO A 37 -7.23 21.08 62.56
CA PRO A 37 -7.06 22.28 61.77
C PRO A 37 -7.03 21.99 60.26
N ASN A 38 -6.97 20.72 59.83
CA ASN A 38 -6.89 20.32 58.42
C ASN A 38 -8.14 19.58 57.93
N ARG A 39 -9.21 19.50 58.72
CA ARG A 39 -10.48 18.92 58.24
C ARG A 39 -11.15 19.87 57.25
N PRO A 40 -11.73 19.36 56.14
CA PRO A 40 -12.55 20.17 55.24
C PRO A 40 -13.64 20.91 56.04
N GLY A 41 -13.76 22.23 55.83
CA GLY A 41 -14.61 23.13 56.60
C GLY A 41 -14.03 23.65 57.93
N SER A 42 -12.74 23.44 58.22
CA SER A 42 -12.05 24.03 59.38
C SER A 42 -11.58 25.47 59.12
N VAL A 43 -11.07 26.14 60.15
CA VAL A 43 -10.55 27.52 60.06
C VAL A 43 -9.33 27.67 59.15
N ASN A 44 -8.62 26.57 58.81
CA ASN A 44 -7.53 26.62 57.84
C ASN A 44 -7.95 26.09 56.44
N ASP A 45 -9.24 25.79 56.22
CA ASP A 45 -9.74 25.47 54.89
C ASP A 45 -9.86 26.77 54.06
N PRO A 46 -9.06 26.96 52.99
CA PRO A 46 -9.13 28.17 52.19
C PRO A 46 -10.48 28.29 51.49
N LEU A 47 -11.18 29.39 51.75
CA LEU A 47 -12.40 29.75 51.04
C LEU A 47 -12.06 30.09 49.58
N ILE A 48 -12.38 29.17 48.66
CA ILE A 48 -12.30 29.42 47.22
C ILE A 48 -13.69 29.69 46.65
N THR A 49 -13.79 30.65 45.73
CA THR A 49 -15.06 30.93 45.05
C THR A 49 -15.39 29.84 44.04
N LYS A 50 -16.67 29.59 43.79
CA LYS A 50 -17.10 28.68 42.71
C LYS A 50 -16.43 29.02 41.38
N SER A 51 -16.25 30.31 41.07
CA SER A 51 -15.57 30.77 39.86
C SER A 51 -14.10 30.32 39.77
N TYR A 52 -13.39 30.19 40.90
CA TYR A 52 -12.01 29.70 40.91
C TYR A 52 -11.93 28.20 40.60
N VAL A 53 -12.86 27.40 41.18
CA VAL A 53 -12.99 25.96 40.88
C VAL A 53 -13.41 25.76 39.43
N ASP A 54 -14.43 26.47 38.98
CA ASP A 54 -14.92 26.40 37.59
C ASP A 54 -13.81 26.80 36.61
N GLN A 55 -13.01 27.82 36.92
CA GLN A 55 -11.88 28.27 36.09
C GLN A 55 -10.72 27.26 36.08
N ALA A 56 -10.36 26.68 37.22
CA ALA A 56 -9.30 25.67 37.33
C ALA A 56 -9.69 24.38 36.58
N VAL A 57 -10.95 23.92 36.75
CA VAL A 57 -11.50 22.76 36.05
C VAL A 57 -11.61 23.03 34.56
N ALA A 58 -12.09 24.20 34.15
CA ALA A 58 -12.18 24.56 32.72
C ALA A 58 -10.79 24.58 32.05
N GLY A 59 -9.76 25.06 32.74
CA GLY A 59 -8.38 25.01 32.24
C GLY A 59 -7.87 23.59 32.05
N GLN A 60 -8.07 22.72 33.04
CA GLN A 60 -7.64 21.31 32.97
C GLN A 60 -8.41 20.52 31.92
N VAL A 61 -9.73 20.72 31.82
CA VAL A 61 -10.57 20.07 30.80
C VAL A 61 -10.17 20.50 29.39
N LYS A 62 -9.85 21.79 29.19
CA LYS A 62 -9.38 22.29 27.90
C LYS A 62 -8.05 21.64 27.49
N THR A 63 -7.09 21.55 28.41
CA THR A 63 -5.79 20.92 28.15
C THR A 63 -5.92 19.43 27.82
N GLU A 64 -6.75 18.69 28.56
CA GLU A 64 -6.94 17.26 28.29
C GLU A 64 -7.70 17.03 26.97
N LEU A 65 -8.67 17.90 26.63
CA LEU A 65 -9.38 17.85 25.36
C LEU A 65 -8.46 18.13 24.16
N GLU A 66 -7.58 19.12 24.25
CA GLU A 66 -6.57 19.41 23.22
C GLU A 66 -5.62 18.22 23.02
N LYS A 67 -5.20 17.58 24.12
CA LYS A 67 -4.36 16.37 24.08
C LYS A 67 -5.08 15.17 23.46
N GLN A 68 -6.36 14.97 23.77
CA GLN A 68 -7.19 13.95 23.13
C GLN A 68 -7.41 14.22 21.63
N LEU A 69 -7.55 15.50 21.25
CA LEU A 69 -7.67 15.90 19.84
C LEU A 69 -6.37 15.62 19.08
N GLN A 70 -5.22 15.98 19.64
CA GLN A 70 -3.92 15.68 19.04
C GLN A 70 -3.69 14.17 18.89
N GLY A 71 -4.01 13.38 19.92
CA GLY A 71 -3.90 11.92 19.83
C GLY A 71 -4.81 11.30 18.76
N GLN A 72 -6.02 11.84 18.57
CA GLN A 72 -6.91 11.41 17.49
C GLN A 72 -6.42 11.84 16.10
N LEU A 73 -5.85 13.04 15.96
CA LEU A 73 -5.28 13.52 14.70
C LEU A 73 -4.09 12.66 14.26
N GLU A 74 -3.21 12.31 15.18
CA GLU A 74 -2.07 11.41 14.90
C GLU A 74 -2.53 10.00 14.49
N GLN A 75 -3.59 9.48 15.11
CA GLN A 75 -4.19 8.20 14.72
C GLN A 75 -4.85 8.25 13.34
N LEU A 76 -5.53 9.37 13.04
CA LEU A 76 -6.16 9.58 11.74
C LEU A 76 -5.13 9.65 10.61
N ASP A 77 -4.01 10.33 10.84
CA ASP A 77 -2.92 10.44 9.87
C ASP A 77 -2.30 9.08 9.56
N LYS A 78 -2.04 8.26 10.60
CA LYS A 78 -1.58 6.88 10.43
C LYS A 78 -2.58 6.02 9.66
N MET A 79 -3.87 6.09 9.98
CA MET A 79 -4.90 5.36 9.25
C MET A 79 -5.02 5.80 7.80
N LEU A 80 -4.82 7.08 7.50
CA LEU A 80 -4.83 7.60 6.13
C LEU A 80 -3.66 7.03 5.33
N ALA A 81 -2.45 7.03 5.92
CA ALA A 81 -1.25 6.48 5.30
C ALA A 81 -1.38 4.96 5.05
N ASP A 82 -1.87 4.21 6.04
CA ASP A 82 -2.07 2.76 5.91
C ASP A 82 -3.12 2.43 4.83
N LYS A 83 -4.24 3.17 4.79
CA LYS A 83 -5.27 3.00 3.76
C LYS A 83 -4.78 3.37 2.37
N GLN A 84 -3.96 4.42 2.25
CA GLN A 84 -3.37 4.81 0.98
C GLN A 84 -2.48 3.67 0.45
N LYS A 85 -1.62 3.13 1.31
CA LYS A 85 -0.76 1.99 0.94
C LYS A 85 -1.56 0.73 0.57
N GLU A 86 -2.59 0.39 1.33
CA GLU A 86 -3.46 -0.75 1.01
C GLU A 86 -4.18 -0.58 -0.34
N MET A 87 -4.58 0.65 -0.66
CA MET A 87 -5.20 0.98 -1.94
C MET A 87 -4.21 0.83 -3.09
N ASP A 88 -2.98 1.31 -2.92
CA ASP A 88 -1.92 1.19 -3.92
C ASP A 88 -1.57 -0.29 -4.19
N ASP A 89 -1.44 -1.10 -3.13
CA ASP A 89 -1.21 -2.55 -3.25
C ASP A 89 -2.35 -3.26 -4.01
N LYS A 90 -3.60 -2.86 -3.76
CA LYS A 90 -4.78 -3.39 -4.47
C LYS A 90 -4.81 -2.98 -5.94
N ILE A 91 -4.42 -1.74 -6.25
CA ILE A 91 -4.33 -1.27 -7.64
C ILE A 91 -3.31 -2.13 -8.40
N VAL A 92 -2.13 -2.36 -7.82
CA VAL A 92 -1.10 -3.23 -8.42
C VAL A 92 -1.61 -4.66 -8.59
N GLN A 93 -2.32 -5.19 -7.59
CA GLN A 93 -2.89 -6.53 -7.69
C GLN A 93 -3.97 -6.64 -8.79
N PHE A 94 -4.86 -5.66 -8.90
CA PHE A 94 -5.88 -5.64 -9.94
C PHE A 94 -5.28 -5.51 -11.33
N GLN A 95 -4.24 -4.69 -11.49
CA GLN A 95 -3.52 -4.59 -12.76
C GLN A 95 -2.94 -5.95 -13.16
N LYS A 96 -2.26 -6.63 -12.24
CA LYS A 96 -1.70 -7.98 -12.47
C LYS A 96 -2.78 -9.02 -12.84
N GLN A 97 -3.95 -8.93 -12.22
CA GLN A 97 -5.08 -9.81 -12.55
C GLN A 97 -5.66 -9.50 -13.94
N LEU A 98 -5.79 -8.23 -14.30
CA LEU A 98 -6.26 -7.79 -15.61
C LEU A 98 -5.31 -8.28 -16.71
N ASP A 99 -4.01 -8.10 -16.50
CA ASP A 99 -2.96 -8.54 -17.41
C ASP A 99 -2.95 -10.05 -17.62
N ALA A 100 -3.13 -10.81 -16.53
CA ALA A 100 -3.26 -12.27 -16.60
C ALA A 100 -4.52 -12.72 -17.37
N LEU A 101 -5.63 -11.99 -17.25
CA LEU A 101 -6.86 -12.29 -17.97
C LEU A 101 -6.76 -11.94 -19.47
N ILE A 102 -6.16 -10.80 -19.81
CA ILE A 102 -5.90 -10.41 -21.21
C ILE A 102 -4.97 -11.43 -21.88
N SER A 103 -3.92 -11.85 -21.18
CA SER A 103 -3.00 -12.89 -21.63
C SER A 103 -3.69 -14.26 -21.80
N LYS A 104 -4.66 -14.58 -20.93
CA LYS A 104 -5.43 -15.84 -20.98
C LYS A 104 -6.50 -15.85 -22.07
N ALA A 105 -7.02 -14.68 -22.45
CA ALA A 105 -8.09 -14.55 -23.43
C ALA A 105 -7.60 -14.46 -24.89
N GLY A 106 -6.29 -14.46 -25.15
CA GLY A 106 -5.76 -14.16 -26.48
C GLY A 106 -6.15 -12.75 -26.92
N GLY A 107 -6.08 -11.78 -25.98
CA GLY A 107 -6.56 -10.43 -26.22
C GLY A 107 -5.91 -9.79 -27.43
N MET A 108 -6.74 -9.30 -28.36
CA MET A 108 -6.28 -8.54 -29.52
C MET A 108 -6.21 -7.06 -29.15
N THR A 109 -5.04 -6.46 -29.29
CA THR A 109 -4.81 -5.02 -29.09
C THR A 109 -4.59 -4.32 -30.42
N VAL A 110 -4.74 -3.00 -30.44
CA VAL A 110 -4.40 -2.18 -31.61
C VAL A 110 -3.12 -1.42 -31.28
N VAL A 111 -2.13 -1.55 -32.15
CA VAL A 111 -0.84 -0.89 -32.04
C VAL A 111 -0.70 0.10 -33.19
N GLU A 112 -0.24 1.30 -32.86
CA GLU A 112 0.04 2.36 -33.82
C GLU A 112 1.52 2.33 -34.21
N LEU A 113 1.78 2.20 -35.51
CA LEU A 113 3.11 2.17 -36.09
C LEU A 113 3.34 3.45 -36.89
N GLN A 114 4.27 4.29 -36.43
CA GLN A 114 4.66 5.53 -37.10
C GLN A 114 5.47 5.24 -38.37
N PRO A 115 5.63 6.22 -39.29
CA PRO A 115 6.42 6.05 -40.49
C PRO A 115 7.82 5.50 -40.21
N ASN A 116 8.26 4.50 -41.00
CA ASN A 116 9.55 3.83 -40.90
C ASN A 116 9.81 3.00 -39.64
N GLN A 117 8.89 2.93 -38.69
CA GLN A 117 9.03 2.03 -37.55
C GLN A 117 8.88 0.56 -37.97
N THR A 118 9.57 -0.31 -37.23
CA THR A 118 9.50 -1.76 -37.42
C THR A 118 8.93 -2.40 -36.17
N MET A 119 7.92 -3.25 -36.33
CA MET A 119 7.31 -4.02 -35.24
C MET A 119 7.71 -5.47 -35.38
N TYR A 120 8.50 -5.97 -34.44
CA TYR A 120 8.86 -7.37 -34.31
C TYR A 120 7.84 -8.12 -33.47
N ALA A 121 7.59 -9.36 -33.86
CA ALA A 121 6.65 -10.26 -33.22
C ALA A 121 7.39 -11.27 -32.34
N ASP A 122 6.84 -11.54 -31.16
CA ASP A 122 7.27 -12.67 -30.34
C ASP A 122 6.75 -13.99 -30.93
N PRO A 123 7.40 -15.13 -30.63
CA PRO A 123 6.92 -16.44 -31.07
C PRO A 123 5.45 -16.69 -30.68
N GLY A 124 4.64 -17.04 -31.67
CA GLY A 124 3.20 -17.31 -31.51
C GLY A 124 2.30 -16.08 -31.64
N ALA A 125 2.86 -14.87 -31.81
CA ALA A 125 2.06 -13.68 -32.07
C ALA A 125 1.43 -13.71 -33.47
N THR A 126 0.35 -12.93 -33.63
CA THR A 126 -0.35 -12.76 -34.91
C THR A 126 -0.66 -11.30 -35.17
N PHE A 127 -0.33 -10.80 -36.37
CA PHE A 127 -0.59 -9.41 -36.77
C PHE A 127 -1.57 -9.34 -37.93
N ILE A 128 -2.39 -8.29 -37.93
CA ILE A 128 -3.26 -7.91 -39.04
C ILE A 128 -3.09 -6.42 -39.29
N VAL A 129 -2.53 -6.06 -40.45
CA VAL A 129 -2.37 -4.65 -40.86
C VAL A 129 -3.72 -4.12 -41.36
N ARG A 130 -4.22 -3.04 -40.75
CA ARG A 130 -5.59 -2.53 -41.01
C ARG A 130 -5.64 -1.36 -41.99
N ASN A 131 -4.54 -0.62 -42.16
CA ASN A 131 -4.41 0.47 -43.12
C ASN A 131 -2.94 0.71 -43.51
N GLY A 132 -2.73 1.59 -44.49
CA GLY A 132 -1.40 2.02 -44.93
C GLY A 132 -0.63 0.95 -45.71
N THR A 133 0.70 1.10 -45.78
CA THR A 133 1.59 0.22 -46.54
C THR A 133 2.72 -0.29 -45.66
N THR A 134 2.86 -1.61 -45.58
CA THR A 134 3.91 -2.27 -44.80
C THR A 134 4.63 -3.33 -45.62
N ILE A 135 5.85 -3.65 -45.21
CA ILE A 135 6.65 -4.74 -45.78
C ILE A 135 7.00 -5.76 -44.68
N ALA A 136 7.13 -7.01 -45.09
CA ALA A 136 7.65 -8.09 -44.26
C ALA A 136 9.11 -7.81 -43.88
N VAL A 137 9.44 -8.10 -42.62
CA VAL A 137 10.83 -8.09 -42.12
C VAL A 137 11.15 -9.47 -41.59
N SER A 138 12.25 -10.08 -42.05
CA SER A 138 12.77 -11.35 -41.52
C SER A 138 14.29 -11.32 -41.43
N THR A 139 14.83 -11.77 -40.30
CA THR A 139 16.28 -11.92 -40.12
C THR A 139 16.82 -13.25 -40.66
N ASP A 140 15.95 -14.16 -41.08
CA ASP A 140 16.32 -15.48 -41.61
C ASP A 140 15.86 -15.68 -43.06
N ALA A 141 16.23 -16.81 -43.67
CA ALA A 141 15.91 -17.13 -45.06
C ALA A 141 14.44 -17.57 -45.28
N ASN A 142 13.62 -17.65 -44.24
CA ASN A 142 12.21 -18.01 -44.34
C ASN A 142 11.34 -16.75 -44.26
N GLY A 143 10.13 -16.85 -44.80
CA GLY A 143 9.17 -15.75 -44.78
C GLY A 143 8.26 -15.71 -43.54
N ILE A 144 7.28 -14.82 -43.61
CA ILE A 144 6.17 -14.74 -42.67
C ILE A 144 4.96 -15.45 -43.30
N PRO A 145 4.44 -16.52 -42.67
CA PRO A 145 3.20 -17.16 -43.12
C PRO A 145 2.01 -16.18 -43.12
N ASP A 146 1.49 -15.92 -44.32
CA ASP A 146 0.22 -15.23 -44.54
C ASP A 146 -0.88 -16.29 -44.71
N VAL A 147 -1.67 -16.48 -43.65
CA VAL A 147 -2.72 -17.51 -43.59
C VAL A 147 -3.90 -17.15 -44.49
N THR A 148 -4.16 -15.86 -44.68
CA THR A 148 -5.27 -15.39 -45.52
C THR A 148 -4.90 -15.53 -47.00
N GLY A 149 -3.69 -15.10 -47.37
CA GLY A 149 -3.19 -15.16 -48.74
C GLY A 149 -2.62 -16.52 -49.15
N GLY A 150 -2.39 -17.44 -48.21
CA GLY A 150 -1.86 -18.78 -48.47
C GLY A 150 -0.41 -18.78 -48.99
N LYS A 151 0.39 -17.78 -48.60
CA LYS A 151 1.76 -17.56 -49.09
C LYS A 151 2.75 -17.34 -47.94
N ASP A 152 4.02 -17.62 -48.20
CA ASP A 152 5.11 -17.26 -47.31
C ASP A 152 5.74 -15.94 -47.78
N LEU A 153 5.66 -14.89 -46.96
CA LEU A 153 6.10 -13.54 -47.31
C LEU A 153 7.59 -13.38 -47.00
N MET A 154 8.43 -13.37 -48.04
CA MET A 154 9.87 -13.15 -47.91
C MET A 154 10.16 -11.72 -47.43
N ASP A 155 11.37 -11.51 -46.88
CA ASP A 155 11.84 -10.19 -46.46
C ASP A 155 11.67 -9.13 -47.57
N GLY A 156 11.16 -7.96 -47.21
CA GLY A 156 10.85 -6.86 -48.12
C GLY A 156 9.55 -7.00 -48.92
N THR A 157 8.84 -8.13 -48.84
CA THR A 157 7.57 -8.32 -49.56
C THR A 157 6.48 -7.41 -49.00
N PRO A 158 5.71 -6.69 -49.83
CA PRO A 158 4.56 -5.94 -49.37
C PRO A 158 3.50 -6.83 -48.73
N ILE A 159 2.95 -6.37 -47.60
CA ILE A 159 1.88 -7.07 -46.87
C ILE A 159 0.53 -6.49 -47.29
N GLU A 160 -0.39 -7.38 -47.66
CA GLU A 160 -1.77 -7.01 -47.99
C GLU A 160 -2.57 -6.69 -46.72
N LEU A 161 -3.48 -5.72 -46.83
CA LEU A 161 -4.32 -5.32 -45.71
C LEU A 161 -5.29 -6.44 -45.33
N ASN A 162 -5.59 -6.54 -44.04
CA ASN A 162 -6.54 -7.50 -43.47
C ASN A 162 -6.11 -8.97 -43.59
N HIS A 163 -4.86 -9.24 -43.93
CA HIS A 163 -4.29 -10.58 -43.94
C HIS A 163 -3.80 -10.96 -42.55
N MET A 164 -4.05 -12.21 -42.16
CA MET A 164 -3.59 -12.75 -40.88
C MET A 164 -2.18 -13.31 -41.03
N LEU A 165 -1.23 -12.62 -40.41
CA LEU A 165 0.17 -13.03 -40.35
C LEU A 165 0.41 -13.79 -39.05
N ILE A 166 1.07 -14.95 -39.14
CA ILE A 166 1.49 -15.72 -37.96
C ILE A 166 3.01 -15.68 -37.88
N PHE A 167 3.54 -15.52 -36.66
CA PHE A 167 4.98 -15.45 -36.40
C PHE A 167 5.42 -16.65 -35.57
N PRO A 168 5.90 -17.76 -36.18
CA PRO A 168 6.22 -18.99 -35.44
C PRO A 168 7.50 -18.89 -34.60
N ARG A 169 8.36 -17.91 -34.89
CA ARG A 169 9.67 -17.69 -34.28
C ARG A 169 9.96 -16.19 -34.20
N GLU A 170 10.93 -15.85 -33.36
CA GLU A 170 11.49 -14.51 -33.24
C GLU A 170 12.23 -14.06 -34.50
N GLY A 171 12.60 -12.77 -34.55
CA GLY A 171 13.35 -12.19 -35.67
C GLY A 171 12.50 -11.83 -36.90
N ARG A 172 11.17 -11.90 -36.77
CA ARG A 172 10.23 -11.56 -37.84
C ARG A 172 9.28 -10.45 -37.41
N GLY A 173 8.83 -9.66 -38.37
CA GLY A 173 8.03 -8.49 -38.09
C GLY A 173 7.52 -7.80 -39.33
N ILE A 174 7.01 -6.59 -39.13
CA ILE A 174 6.48 -5.74 -40.19
C ILE A 174 7.10 -4.35 -40.07
N LYS A 175 7.42 -3.73 -41.19
CA LYS A 175 7.93 -2.35 -41.23
C LYS A 175 6.94 -1.44 -41.94
N SER A 176 6.65 -0.30 -41.34
CA SER A 176 5.86 0.75 -41.98
C SER A 176 6.67 1.40 -43.09
N THR A 177 6.12 1.37 -44.30
CA THR A 177 6.58 2.15 -45.46
C THR A 177 5.61 3.30 -45.78
N HIS A 178 4.59 3.49 -44.93
CA HIS A 178 3.59 4.50 -45.11
C HIS A 178 4.08 5.86 -44.60
N SER A 179 3.57 6.96 -45.17
CA SER A 179 3.94 8.32 -44.76
C SER A 179 3.21 8.82 -43.51
N SER A 180 2.20 8.08 -43.05
CA SER A 180 1.42 8.37 -41.84
C SER A 180 1.24 7.11 -40.98
N THR A 181 0.51 7.24 -39.87
CA THR A 181 0.27 6.16 -38.91
C THR A 181 -0.41 4.93 -39.54
N VAL A 182 0.17 3.76 -39.28
CA VAL A 182 -0.39 2.45 -39.60
C VAL A 182 -0.94 1.81 -38.33
N PHE A 183 -2.18 1.31 -38.40
CA PHE A 183 -2.84 0.56 -37.34
C PHE A 183 -2.68 -0.93 -37.58
N VAL A 184 -2.18 -1.63 -36.58
CA VAL A 184 -1.94 -3.07 -36.60
C VAL A 184 -2.73 -3.69 -35.46
N MET A 185 -3.59 -4.65 -35.78
CA MET A 185 -4.19 -5.50 -34.75
C MET A 185 -3.20 -6.60 -34.40
N VAL A 186 -2.94 -6.76 -33.10
CA VAL A 186 -1.90 -7.65 -32.59
C VAL A 186 -2.51 -8.58 -31.55
N THR A 187 -2.18 -9.86 -31.64
CA THR A 187 -2.40 -10.84 -30.56
C THR A 187 -1.04 -11.44 -30.20
N GLY A 188 -0.70 -11.49 -28.92
CA GLY A 188 0.62 -11.93 -28.45
C GLY A 188 1.62 -10.79 -28.30
N GLY A 189 2.88 -11.16 -28.06
CA GLY A 189 3.94 -10.21 -27.73
C GLY A 189 4.53 -9.49 -28.96
N TYR A 190 4.97 -8.24 -28.78
CA TYR A 190 5.61 -7.44 -29.81
C TYR A 190 6.62 -6.42 -29.23
N THR A 191 7.55 -6.00 -30.09
CA THR A 191 8.47 -4.89 -29.85
C THR A 191 8.48 -3.94 -31.04
N VAL A 192 8.16 -2.67 -30.81
CA VAL A 192 8.25 -1.59 -31.81
C VAL A 192 9.61 -0.92 -31.69
N MET A 193 10.34 -0.85 -32.81
CA MET A 193 11.62 -0.19 -32.94
C MET A 193 11.53 1.02 -33.84
N ASN A 194 12.19 2.10 -33.42
CA ASN A 194 12.42 3.29 -34.22
C ASN A 194 13.47 3.02 -35.32
N PRO A 195 13.53 3.88 -36.35
CA PRO A 195 14.55 3.77 -37.40
C PRO A 195 16.00 3.87 -36.89
N ASP A 196 16.21 4.48 -35.73
CA ASP A 196 17.51 4.61 -35.05
C ASP A 196 17.90 3.37 -34.23
N GLY A 197 17.04 2.35 -34.16
CA GLY A 197 17.26 1.12 -33.41
C GLY A 197 16.81 1.17 -31.94
N THR A 198 16.28 2.30 -31.46
CA THR A 198 15.73 2.40 -30.10
C THR A 198 14.35 1.73 -30.00
N ILE A 199 14.02 1.20 -28.83
CA ILE A 199 12.68 0.65 -28.57
C ILE A 199 11.70 1.79 -28.35
N ALA A 200 10.64 1.85 -29.15
CA ALA A 200 9.57 2.84 -29.04
C ALA A 200 8.44 2.36 -28.13
N ALA A 201 8.12 1.06 -28.18
CA ALA A 201 7.12 0.41 -27.34
C ALA A 201 7.40 -1.10 -27.31
N SER A 202 7.02 -1.79 -26.24
CA SER A 202 6.98 -3.25 -26.20
C SER A 202 5.80 -3.71 -25.35
N SER A 203 5.28 -4.90 -25.63
CA SER A 203 4.24 -5.53 -24.81
C SER A 203 4.82 -6.45 -23.74
N SER A 204 6.13 -6.73 -23.77
CA SER A 204 6.82 -7.37 -22.66
C SER A 204 6.77 -6.40 -21.49
N MET A 205 5.93 -6.73 -20.51
CA MET A 205 5.87 -6.10 -19.21
C MET A 205 7.26 -6.12 -18.55
N ASP A 206 8.07 -5.10 -18.80
CA ASP A 206 9.12 -4.71 -17.89
C ASP A 206 9.06 -3.19 -17.68
N ASN A 207 8.13 -2.81 -16.81
CA ASN A 207 7.98 -1.43 -16.34
C ASN A 207 8.83 -1.19 -15.08
N SER A 208 9.85 -2.01 -14.81
CA SER A 208 10.76 -1.83 -13.67
C SER A 208 11.67 -0.62 -13.83
N ASP A 209 11.94 -0.18 -15.07
CA ASP A 209 13.03 0.74 -15.34
C ASP A 209 12.60 2.22 -15.45
N GLN A 210 11.32 2.53 -15.25
CA GLN A 210 10.79 3.90 -15.36
C GLN A 210 10.85 4.70 -14.04
N ASN A 211 11.42 4.15 -12.96
CA ASN A 211 11.47 4.83 -11.64
C ASN A 211 12.88 5.15 -11.10
N GLU A 212 13.93 5.06 -11.93
CA GLU A 212 15.31 5.34 -11.49
C GLU A 212 15.86 6.75 -11.83
N THR A 213 15.05 7.66 -12.37
CA THR A 213 15.51 9.04 -12.63
C THR A 213 14.60 10.07 -11.97
N ALA A 214 14.62 10.11 -10.64
CA ALA A 214 14.19 11.26 -9.86
C ALA A 214 14.95 11.27 -8.51
N GLU A 215 16.25 11.54 -8.56
CA GLU A 215 17.03 12.08 -7.43
C GLU A 215 17.54 13.48 -7.78
#